data_AF-A0A2R6M377-F1
#
_entry.id   AF-A0A2R6M377-F1
#
_cell.length_a   1.000
_cell.length_b   1.000
_cell.length_c   1.000
_cell.angle_alpha   90.00
_cell.angle_beta   90.00
_cell.angle_gamma   90.00
#
_symmetry.space_group_name_H-M   'P 1'
#
loop_
_entity.id
_entity.type
_entity.pdbx_description
1 polymer ?
#
loop_
_entity_poly.entity_id
_entity_poly.type
_entity_poly.pdbx_seq_one_letter_code
_entity_poly.pdbx_strand_id
1 'polypeptide(L)'
;DTITDPAMYADDRAARKRRAEYVHAAVDGRNVTSGAETTVPIPRSDSGVGELLNRLDADREAVARTDIAALEAEIDAAVYDLFALTDEERAVVEEYLDVF
;
A
#
# COMPACT_ATOMS: atom_id res chain seq x y z
N ASP A 1 -5.26 4.71 -23.05
CA ASP A 1 -6.41 4.40 -22.18
C ASP A 1 -7.63 5.21 -22.59
N THR A 2 -8.79 4.57 -22.59
CA THR A 2 -10.07 5.21 -22.87
C THR A 2 -10.94 5.08 -21.62
N ILE A 3 -11.27 6.20 -21.00
CA ILE A 3 -12.14 6.23 -19.82
C ILE A 3 -13.60 6.28 -20.31
N THR A 4 -14.32 5.17 -20.12
CA THR A 4 -15.66 4.94 -20.67
C THR A 4 -16.81 5.32 -19.73
N ASP A 5 -16.52 5.56 -18.45
CA ASP A 5 -17.55 5.84 -17.45
C ASP A 5 -18.04 7.31 -17.51
N PRO A 6 -19.34 7.58 -17.72
CA PRO A 6 -19.89 8.94 -17.79
C PRO A 6 -19.66 9.78 -16.52
N ALA A 7 -19.55 9.15 -15.35
CA ALA A 7 -19.33 9.86 -14.09
C ALA A 7 -17.97 10.59 -14.06
N MET A 8 -17.04 10.23 -14.95
CA MET A 8 -15.74 10.89 -15.10
C MET A 8 -15.86 12.26 -15.79
N TYR A 9 -16.99 12.53 -16.46
CA TYR A 9 -17.26 13.78 -17.17
C TYR A 9 -18.32 14.66 -16.49
N ALA A 10 -18.61 14.43 -15.21
CA ALA A 10 -19.58 15.23 -14.41
C ALA A 10 -19.30 16.74 -14.52
N ASP A 11 -20.31 17.61 -14.52
CA ASP A 11 -20.11 19.06 -14.71
C ASP A 11 -19.30 19.75 -13.61
N ASP A 12 -19.35 19.22 -12.38
CA ASP A 12 -18.56 19.70 -11.25
C ASP A 12 -17.08 19.34 -11.40
N ARG A 13 -16.25 20.39 -11.52
CA ARG A 13 -14.79 20.27 -11.61
C ARG A 13 -14.18 19.58 -10.38
N ALA A 14 -14.70 19.84 -9.17
CA ALA A 14 -14.16 19.26 -7.96
C ALA A 14 -14.43 17.75 -7.88
N ALA A 15 -15.66 17.33 -8.17
CA ALA A 15 -16.03 15.92 -8.31
C ALA A 15 -15.19 15.20 -9.37
N ARG A 16 -15.03 15.79 -10.57
CA ARG A 16 -14.15 15.21 -11.62
C ARG A 16 -12.72 15.03 -11.14
N LYS A 17 -12.15 16.01 -10.42
CA LYS A 17 -10.79 15.91 -9.91
C LYS A 17 -10.63 14.74 -8.94
N ARG A 18 -11.54 14.59 -7.96
CA ARG A 18 -11.48 13.47 -7.01
C ARG A 18 -11.64 12.11 -7.69
N ARG A 19 -12.49 12.01 -8.72
CA ARG A 19 -12.64 10.77 -9.49
C ARG A 19 -11.38 10.43 -10.30
N ALA A 20 -10.71 11.43 -10.87
CA ALA A 20 -9.42 11.23 -11.53
C ALA A 20 -8.33 10.78 -10.54
N GLU A 21 -8.31 11.37 -9.35
CA GLU A 21 -7.41 10.99 -8.26
C GLU A 21 -7.65 9.53 -7.80
N TYR A 22 -8.91 9.12 -7.71
CA TYR A 22 -9.25 7.72 -7.44
C TYR A 22 -8.71 6.77 -8.53
N VAL A 23 -8.90 7.09 -9.81
CA VAL A 23 -8.40 6.25 -10.91
C VAL A 23 -6.88 6.14 -10.84
N HIS A 24 -6.20 7.27 -10.63
CA HIS A 24 -4.75 7.29 -10.45
C HIS A 24 -4.32 6.39 -9.29
N ALA A 25 -4.88 6.61 -8.09
CA ALA A 25 -4.56 5.82 -6.90
C ALA A 25 -4.85 4.33 -7.08
N ALA A 26 -5.86 3.97 -7.87
CA ALA A 26 -6.21 2.57 -8.12
C ALA A 26 -5.19 1.84 -8.99
N VAL A 27 -4.46 2.56 -9.87
CA VAL A 27 -3.47 1.96 -10.79
C VAL A 27 -2.03 2.24 -10.38
N ASP A 28 -1.80 3.26 -9.55
CA ASP A 28 -0.50 3.63 -9.03
C ASP A 28 0.14 2.45 -8.26
N GLY A 29 1.37 2.09 -8.63
CA GLY A 29 2.07 0.93 -8.09
C GLY A 29 1.66 -0.43 -8.67
N ARG A 30 0.69 -0.52 -9.60
CA ARG A 30 0.39 -1.79 -10.28
C ARG A 30 1.42 -2.10 -11.36
N ASN A 31 1.95 -3.31 -11.33
CA ASN A 31 2.75 -3.85 -12.43
C ASN A 31 1.81 -4.49 -13.46
N VAL A 32 1.75 -3.93 -14.67
CA VAL A 32 0.91 -4.44 -15.76
C VAL A 32 1.77 -4.75 -16.97
N THR A 33 1.55 -5.92 -17.57
CA THR A 33 2.23 -6.32 -18.80
C THR A 33 1.70 -5.52 -19.98
N SER A 34 2.58 -5.18 -20.93
CA SER A 34 2.17 -4.53 -22.17
C SER A 34 1.11 -5.37 -22.91
N GLY A 35 0.00 -4.73 -23.27
CA GLY A 35 -1.14 -5.36 -23.94
C GLY A 35 -2.13 -6.07 -23.00
N ALA A 36 -1.90 -6.10 -21.69
CA ALA A 36 -2.88 -6.61 -20.72
C ALA A 36 -3.97 -5.57 -20.45
N GLU A 37 -5.24 -5.99 -20.54
CA GLU A 37 -6.38 -5.15 -20.14
C GLU A 37 -6.61 -5.25 -18.63
N THR A 38 -6.89 -4.11 -17.99
CA THR A 38 -7.25 -4.03 -16.56
C THR A 38 -8.52 -3.20 -16.42
N THR A 39 -9.42 -3.65 -15.55
CA THR A 39 -10.64 -2.91 -15.20
C THR A 39 -10.50 -2.30 -13.81
N VAL A 40 -10.85 -1.02 -13.69
CA VAL A 40 -10.94 -0.30 -12.41
C VAL A 40 -12.41 0.00 -12.14
N PRO A 41 -13.01 -0.53 -11.05
CA PRO A 41 -14.40 -0.24 -10.71
C PRO A 41 -14.52 1.20 -10.23
N ILE A 42 -15.43 1.98 -10.82
CA ILE A 42 -15.67 3.37 -10.42
C ILE A 42 -16.82 3.40 -9.38
N PRO A 43 -16.60 3.97 -8.18
CA PRO A 43 -17.68 4.15 -7.21
C PRO A 43 -18.82 5.01 -7.76
N ARG A 44 -20.06 4.59 -7.47
CA ARG A 44 -21.26 5.25 -8.00
C ARG A 44 -21.49 6.65 -7.42
N SER A 45 -21.08 6.90 -6.17
CA SER A 45 -21.27 8.19 -5.50
C SER A 45 -19.95 8.93 -5.27
N ASP A 46 -20.00 10.26 -5.31
CA ASP A 46 -18.84 11.10 -4.98
C ASP A 46 -18.43 10.99 -3.51
N SER A 47 -19.40 10.71 -2.63
CA SER A 47 -19.12 10.44 -1.21
C SER A 47 -18.29 9.17 -1.04
N GLY A 48 -18.58 8.11 -1.80
CA GLY A 48 -17.82 6.86 -1.75
C GLY A 48 -16.41 7.02 -2.30
N VAL A 49 -16.23 7.86 -3.33
CA VAL A 49 -14.90 8.25 -3.81
C VAL A 49 -14.10 8.92 -2.70
N GLY A 50 -14.69 9.91 -2.02
CA GLY A 50 -14.04 10.62 -0.92
C GLY A 50 -13.68 9.71 0.26
N GLU A 51 -14.58 8.81 0.65
CA GLU A 51 -14.34 7.85 1.72
C GLU A 51 -13.15 6.93 1.41
N LEU A 52 -13.08 6.40 0.19
CA LEU A 52 -11.99 5.52 -0.23
C LEU A 52 -10.63 6.23 -0.29
N LEU A 53 -10.60 7.48 -0.77
CA LEU A 53 -9.38 8.28 -0.79
C LEU A 53 -8.90 8.60 0.64
N ASN A 54 -9.81 9.02 1.52
CA ASN A 54 -9.46 9.30 2.91
C ASN A 54 -8.94 8.05 3.64
N ARG A 55 -9.53 6.87 3.36
CA ARG A 55 -9.05 5.60 3.90
C ARG A 55 -7.66 5.26 3.39
N LEU A 56 -7.39 5.45 2.10
CA LEU A 56 -6.05 5.23 1.54
C LEU A 56 -5.00 6.14 2.19
N ASP A 57 -5.34 7.40 2.43
CA ASP A 57 -4.42 8.32 3.10
C ASP A 57 -4.19 7.94 4.56
N ALA A 58 -5.23 7.50 5.27
CA ALA A 58 -5.09 6.97 6.63
C ALA A 58 -4.23 5.69 6.67
N ASP A 59 -4.40 4.79 5.70
CA ASP A 59 -3.59 3.56 5.57
C ASP A 59 -2.12 3.92 5.28
N ARG A 60 -1.86 4.89 4.39
CA ARG A 60 -0.50 5.39 4.12
C ARG A 60 0.14 6.00 5.35
N GLU A 61 -0.61 6.78 6.13
CA GLU A 61 -0.12 7.37 7.37
C GLU A 61 0.13 6.29 8.45
N ALA A 62 -0.71 5.26 8.51
CA ALA A 62 -0.48 4.13 9.40
C ALA A 62 0.81 3.41 9.03
N VAL A 63 1.03 3.08 7.76
CA VAL A 63 2.27 2.44 7.27
C VAL A 63 3.49 3.32 7.54
N ALA A 64 3.41 4.63 7.24
CA ALA A 64 4.53 5.54 7.43
C ALA A 64 4.93 5.74 8.91
N ARG A 65 3.98 5.56 9.84
CA ARG A 65 4.24 5.63 11.29
C ARG A 65 4.67 4.30 11.90
N THR A 66 4.48 3.20 11.18
CA THR A 66 4.93 1.88 11.63
C THR A 66 6.45 1.83 11.58
N ASP A 67 7.06 1.58 12.73
CA ASP A 67 8.50 1.36 12.82
C ASP A 67 8.83 -0.07 12.38
N ILE A 68 9.34 -0.19 11.15
CA ILE A 68 9.68 -1.47 10.55
C ILE A 68 10.83 -2.14 11.33
N ALA A 69 11.84 -1.37 11.75
CA ALA A 69 12.98 -1.91 12.48
C ALA A 69 12.56 -2.46 13.85
N ALA A 70 11.62 -1.79 14.53
CA ALA A 70 11.06 -2.30 15.78
C ALA A 70 10.26 -3.60 15.58
N LEU A 71 9.49 -3.72 14.50
CA LEU A 71 8.75 -4.95 14.16
C LEU A 71 9.70 -6.10 13.78
N GLU A 72 10.75 -5.81 13.01
CA GLU A 72 11.78 -6.79 12.65
C GLU A 72 12.47 -7.33 13.90
N ALA A 73 12.90 -6.44 14.81
CA ALA A 73 13.49 -6.84 16.08
C ALA A 73 12.55 -7.68 16.96
N GLU A 74 11.23 -7.40 16.94
CA GLU A 74 10.23 -8.21 17.65
C GLU A 74 10.12 -9.62 17.04
N ILE A 75 10.11 -9.71 15.70
CA ILE A 75 10.08 -10.98 14.98
C ILE A 75 11.35 -11.78 15.25
N ASP A 76 12.52 -11.15 15.17
CA ASP A 76 13.80 -11.80 15.39
C ASP A 76 13.92 -12.33 16.81
N ALA A 77 13.53 -11.54 17.81
CA ALA A 77 13.45 -12.00 19.20
C ALA A 77 12.54 -13.23 19.34
N ALA A 78 11.36 -13.21 18.73
CA ALA A 78 10.43 -14.34 18.77
C ALA A 78 10.99 -15.59 18.07
N VAL A 79 11.72 -15.44 16.97
CA VAL A 79 12.39 -16.54 16.26
C VAL A 79 13.54 -17.09 17.10
N TYR A 80 14.37 -16.23 17.69
CA TYR A 80 15.48 -16.67 18.54
C TYR A 80 15.00 -17.42 19.78
N ASP A 81 13.91 -16.95 20.38
CA ASP A 81 13.27 -17.64 21.51
C ASP A 81 12.66 -18.98 21.09
N LEU A 82 12.04 -19.07 19.90
CA LEU A 82 11.49 -20.31 19.36
C LEU A 82 12.56 -21.40 19.20
N PHE A 83 13.76 -21.02 18.78
CA PHE A 83 14.90 -21.93 18.63
C PHE A 83 15.78 -22.02 19.87
N ALA A 84 15.41 -21.33 20.96
CA ALA A 84 16.17 -21.24 22.20
C ALA A 84 17.65 -20.87 21.95
N LEU A 85 17.91 -19.95 21.01
CA LEU A 85 19.26 -19.50 20.69
C LEU A 85 19.88 -18.75 21.86
N THR A 86 21.12 -19.11 22.17
CA THR A 86 21.97 -18.40 23.11
C THR A 86 22.42 -17.05 22.55
N ASP A 87 22.89 -16.15 23.41
CA ASP A 87 23.39 -14.83 22.98
C ASP A 87 24.54 -14.93 21.97
N GLU A 88 25.39 -15.95 22.10
CA GLU A 88 26.48 -16.22 21.15
C GLU A 88 25.96 -16.65 19.77
N GLU A 89 24.95 -17.52 19.73
CA GLU A 89 24.33 -17.96 18.47
C GLU A 89 23.56 -16.83 17.79
N ARG A 90 22.87 -15.98 18.56
CA ARG A 90 22.19 -14.78 18.04
C ARG A 90 23.21 -13.85 17.38
N ALA A 91 24.33 -13.56 18.06
CA ALA A 91 25.37 -12.69 17.52
C ALA A 91 25.93 -13.18 16.17
N VAL A 92 26.08 -14.50 15.99
CA VAL A 92 26.52 -15.10 14.72
C VAL A 92 25.49 -14.90 13.61
N VAL A 93 24.19 -15.02 13.93
CA VAL A 93 23.11 -14.78 12.97
C VAL A 93 23.07 -13.31 12.55
N GLU A 94 23.15 -12.39 13.50
CA GLU A 94 23.15 -10.94 13.23
C GLU A 94 24.37 -10.53 12.37
N GLU A 95 25.56 -11.05 12.68
CA GLU A 95 26.77 -10.82 11.86
C GLU A 95 26.58 -11.31 10.42
N TYR A 96 25.86 -12.42 10.22
CA TYR A 96 25.58 -12.94 8.89
C TYR A 96 24.55 -12.09 8.13
N LEU A 97 23.53 -11.57 8.81
CA LEU A 97 22.49 -10.74 8.21
C LEU A 97 23.01 -9.35 7.80
N ASP A 98 23.93 -8.76 8.56
CA ASP A 98 24.57 -7.47 8.25
C ASP A 98 25.33 -7.43 6.90
N VAL A 99 25.62 -8.59 6.31
CA VAL A 99 26.33 -8.70 5.02
C VAL A 99 25.41 -8.49 3.81
N PHE A 100 24.09 -8.60 3.97
CA PHE A 100 23.08 -8.55 2.90
C PHE A 100 22.21 -7.31 2.96
#